data_AF-A0A0B4BEC0-F1
#
_entry.id   AF-A0A0B4BEC0-F1
#
_cell.length_a   1.000
_cell.length_b   1.000
_cell.length_c   1.000
_cell.angle_alpha   90.00
_cell.angle_beta   90.00
_cell.angle_gamma   90.00
#
_symmetry.space_group_name_H-M   'P 1'
#
loop_
_entity.id
_entity.type
_entity.pdbx_description
1 polymer ?
#
loop_
_entity_poly.entity_id
_entity_poly.type
_entity_poly.pdbx_seq_one_letter_code
_entity_poly.pdbx_strand_id
1 'polypeptide(L)'
;MKIINTTKGDLGLSEVHIVPALGFIEMTEELLEQAMVSPVVQAWFDEGMLVEDGGTSDARQPVEMTGREAIVAGVIRGLGEDDFTKGGKPEVDAINDVLPKVAEPVTAAERDAVWAKMEDEA
;
A
#
# COMPACT_ATOMS: atom_id res chain seq x y z
N MET A 1 -13.04 -26.62 -10.09
CA MET A 1 -12.87 -25.46 -10.99
C MET A 1 -11.43 -24.98 -10.93
N LYS A 2 -10.93 -24.31 -11.97
CA LYS A 2 -9.53 -23.88 -12.07
C LYS A 2 -9.48 -22.36 -12.06
N ILE A 3 -8.81 -21.79 -11.06
CA ILE A 3 -8.52 -20.35 -11.02
C ILE A 3 -7.11 -20.15 -11.55
N ILE A 4 -6.97 -19.31 -12.56
CA ILE A 4 -5.67 -18.96 -13.14
C ILE A 4 -5.32 -17.56 -12.67
N ASN A 5 -4.20 -17.45 -11.96
CA ASN A 5 -3.60 -16.18 -11.62
C ASN A 5 -2.81 -15.70 -12.84
N THR A 6 -3.33 -14.70 -13.55
CA THR A 6 -2.60 -14.09 -14.68
C THR A 6 -1.70 -12.93 -14.27
N THR A 7 -1.64 -12.64 -12.97
CA THR A 7 -0.87 -11.54 -12.39
C THR A 7 0.59 -11.98 -12.16
N LYS A 8 1.47 -11.00 -11.98
CA LYS A 8 2.89 -11.21 -11.71
C LYS A 8 3.21 -11.44 -10.23
N GLY A 9 2.20 -11.41 -9.35
CA GLY A 9 2.33 -11.58 -7.90
C GLY A 9 1.55 -12.78 -7.40
N ASP A 10 1.91 -13.27 -6.21
CA ASP A 10 1.15 -14.33 -5.54
C ASP A 10 -0.16 -13.76 -4.99
N LEU A 11 -1.27 -14.44 -5.26
CA LEU A 11 -2.61 -13.99 -4.84
C LEU A 11 -3.10 -14.79 -3.64
N GLY A 12 -3.23 -14.14 -2.49
CA GLY A 12 -3.82 -14.73 -1.29
C GLY A 12 -5.35 -14.71 -1.36
N LEU A 13 -5.97 -15.88 -1.59
CA LEU A 13 -7.42 -16.05 -1.52
C LEU A 13 -7.91 -16.29 -0.08
N SER A 14 -7.05 -16.90 0.76
CA SER A 14 -7.21 -17.01 2.21
C SER A 14 -5.84 -17.22 2.88
N GLU A 15 -5.76 -17.19 4.20
CA GLU A 15 -4.51 -17.43 4.96
C GLU A 15 -3.79 -18.74 4.61
N VAL A 16 -4.52 -19.71 4.05
CA VAL A 16 -4.01 -21.03 3.66
C VAL A 16 -4.04 -21.29 2.14
N HIS A 17 -4.64 -20.40 1.34
CA HIS A 17 -4.75 -20.60 -0.10
C HIS A 17 -4.14 -19.42 -0.85
N ILE A 18 -2.94 -19.65 -1.39
CA ILE A 18 -2.19 -18.71 -2.20
C ILE A 18 -2.10 -19.27 -3.62
N VAL A 19 -2.48 -18.48 -4.62
CA VAL A 19 -2.34 -18.80 -6.03
C VAL A 19 -1.05 -18.16 -6.54
N PRO A 20 -0.02 -18.93 -6.90
CA PRO A 20 1.26 -18.36 -7.31
C PRO A 20 1.12 -17.53 -8.58
N ALA A 21 1.99 -16.54 -8.75
CA ALA A 21 2.06 -15.69 -9.94
C ALA A 21 2.12 -16.50 -11.23
N LEU A 22 1.34 -16.11 -12.25
CA LEU A 22 1.18 -16.83 -13.53
C LEU A 22 0.79 -18.32 -13.37
N GLY A 23 0.34 -18.70 -12.18
CA GLY A 23 0.02 -20.05 -11.79
C GLY A 23 -1.47 -20.32 -11.82
N PHE A 24 -1.85 -21.49 -11.33
CA PHE A 24 -3.24 -21.82 -11.14
C PHE A 24 -3.41 -22.68 -9.90
N ILE A 25 -4.62 -22.65 -9.36
CA ILE A 25 -5.05 -23.58 -8.32
C ILE A 25 -6.35 -24.24 -8.76
N GLU A 26 -6.47 -25.53 -8.47
CA GLU A 26 -7.72 -26.26 -8.62
C GLU A 26 -8.48 -26.17 -7.30
N MET A 27 -9.67 -25.57 -7.33
CA MET A 27 -10.50 -25.32 -6.16
C MET A 27 -11.87 -25.98 -6.33
N THR A 28 -12.47 -26.36 -5.20
CA THR A 28 -13.85 -26.84 -5.13
C THR A 28 -14.84 -25.67 -5.25
N GLU A 29 -16.08 -25.96 -5.66
CA GLU A 29 -17.13 -24.96 -5.87
C GLU A 29 -17.43 -24.15 -4.59
N GLU A 30 -17.49 -24.81 -3.43
CA GLU A 30 -17.65 -24.18 -2.12
C GLU A 30 -16.58 -23.12 -1.79
N LEU A 31 -15.33 -23.38 -2.19
CA LEU A 31 -14.21 -22.50 -1.89
C LEU A 31 -14.20 -21.28 -2.81
N LEU A 32 -14.69 -21.45 -4.05
CA LEU A 32 -14.91 -20.34 -4.98
C LEU A 32 -16.02 -19.43 -4.49
N GLU A 33 -17.14 -19.98 -4.00
CA GLU A 33 -18.22 -19.17 -3.44
C GLU A 33 -17.73 -18.33 -2.26
N GLN A 34 -16.95 -18.90 -1.34
CA GLN A 34 -16.34 -18.13 -0.25
C GLN A 34 -15.35 -17.07 -0.74
N ALA A 35 -14.51 -17.40 -1.73
CA ALA A 35 -13.60 -16.44 -2.32
C ALA A 35 -14.37 -15.28 -2.97
N MET A 36 -15.49 -15.55 -3.67
CA MET A 36 -16.34 -14.52 -4.28
C MET A 36 -17.07 -13.63 -3.26
N VAL A 37 -17.16 -14.01 -1.98
CA VAL A 37 -17.65 -13.10 -0.92
C VAL A 37 -16.58 -12.07 -0.53
N SER A 38 -15.30 -12.38 -0.77
CA SER A 38 -14.21 -11.46 -0.46
C SER A 38 -14.25 -10.25 -1.41
N PRO A 39 -14.36 -9.01 -0.88
CA PRO A 39 -14.36 -7.80 -1.69
C PRO A 39 -13.11 -7.66 -2.58
N VAL A 40 -11.98 -8.19 -2.10
CA VAL A 40 -10.70 -8.20 -2.82
C VAL A 40 -10.77 -9.13 -4.04
N VAL A 41 -11.37 -10.30 -3.88
CA VAL A 41 -11.54 -11.24 -4.98
C VAL A 41 -12.56 -10.68 -5.97
N GLN A 42 -13.68 -10.11 -5.51
CA GLN A 42 -14.67 -9.47 -6.38
C GLN A 42 -14.09 -8.36 -7.24
N ALA A 43 -13.14 -7.58 -6.70
CA ALA A 43 -12.47 -6.52 -7.44
C ALA A 43 -11.57 -7.06 -8.56
N TRP A 44 -11.09 -8.30 -8.45
CA TRP A 44 -10.14 -8.90 -9.39
C TRP A 44 -10.73 -10.05 -10.21
N PHE A 45 -11.98 -10.44 -9.96
CA PHE A 45 -12.67 -11.52 -10.68
C PHE A 45 -13.45 -10.98 -11.88
N ASP A 46 -12.99 -11.31 -13.08
CA ASP A 46 -13.71 -11.04 -14.34
C ASP A 46 -13.88 -12.37 -15.11
N GLU A 47 -15.12 -12.73 -15.45
CA GLU A 47 -15.47 -13.96 -16.20
C GLU A 47 -14.79 -15.27 -15.70
N GLY A 48 -14.52 -15.40 -14.40
CA GLY A 48 -13.89 -16.60 -13.84
C GLY A 48 -12.35 -16.58 -13.87
N MET A 49 -11.74 -15.45 -14.19
CA MET A 49 -10.30 -15.23 -14.21
C MET A 49 -9.93 -14.10 -13.23
N LEU A 50 -8.79 -14.27 -12.55
CA LEU A 50 -8.22 -13.22 -11.69
C LEU A 50 -7.37 -12.30 -12.54
N VAL A 51 -7.91 -11.13 -12.87
CA VAL A 51 -7.24 -10.06 -13.61
C VAL A 51 -6.85 -8.95 -12.64
N GLU A 52 -5.64 -8.39 -12.81
CA GLU A 52 -5.26 -7.19 -12.06
C GLU A 52 -6.29 -6.09 -12.34
N ASP A 53 -6.90 -5.54 -11.27
CA ASP A 53 -7.59 -4.26 -11.38
C ASP A 53 -6.56 -3.25 -11.89
N GLY A 54 -6.88 -2.59 -13.00
CA GLY A 54 -5.96 -1.75 -13.77
C GLY A 54 -5.52 -0.46 -13.06
N GLY A 55 -4.80 -0.59 -11.96
CA GLY A 55 -4.16 0.47 -11.17
C GLY A 55 -3.85 -0.08 -9.79
N THR A 56 -2.62 -0.39 -9.39
CA THR A 56 -1.38 0.36 -9.57
C THR A 56 -0.20 -0.61 -9.45
N SER A 57 0.37 -1.06 -10.58
CA SER A 57 1.66 -1.72 -10.58
C SER A 57 2.78 -0.67 -10.55
N ASP A 58 3.14 -0.18 -9.36
CA ASP A 58 4.51 0.28 -9.12
C ASP A 58 5.21 -0.80 -8.30
N ALA A 59 6.05 -1.58 -8.98
CA ALA A 59 6.82 -2.67 -8.40
C ALA A 59 8.09 -2.15 -7.71
N ARG A 60 7.92 -1.21 -6.77
CA ARG A 60 8.85 -0.96 -5.67
C ARG A 60 8.19 -1.58 -4.45
N GLN A 61 8.87 -2.47 -3.73
CA GLN A 61 8.33 -2.90 -2.43
C GLN A 61 8.11 -1.64 -1.62
N PRO A 62 6.87 -1.27 -1.21
CA PRO A 62 6.72 -0.14 -0.31
C PRO A 62 7.47 -0.52 0.96
N VAL A 63 8.40 0.31 1.41
CA VAL A 63 8.81 0.21 2.80
C VAL A 63 7.54 0.48 3.58
N GLU A 64 6.94 -0.55 4.18
CA GLU A 64 5.66 -0.42 4.88
C GLU A 64 5.80 0.67 5.95
N MET A 65 5.39 1.89 5.59
CA MET A 65 5.25 2.99 6.50
C MET A 65 4.01 2.68 7.33
N THR A 66 4.20 2.22 8.55
CA THR A 66 3.10 1.78 9.38
C THR A 66 2.45 2.96 10.07
N GLY A 67 1.11 3.00 10.10
CA GLY A 67 0.29 3.92 10.90
C GLY A 67 0.75 5.39 10.88
N ARG A 68 1.54 5.77 11.89
CA ARG A 68 2.05 7.13 12.10
C ARG A 68 2.99 7.60 10.99
N GLU A 69 3.86 6.74 10.48
CA GLU A 69 4.82 7.10 9.43
C GLU A 69 4.12 7.45 8.12
N ALA A 70 3.07 6.71 7.76
CA ALA A 70 2.25 6.99 6.57
C ALA A 70 1.48 8.31 6.69
N ILE A 71 1.00 8.65 7.89
CA ILE A 71 0.36 9.94 8.16
C ILE A 71 1.38 11.08 7.97
N VAL A 72 2.57 10.95 8.57
CA VAL A 72 3.64 11.96 8.45
C VAL A 72 4.10 12.10 7.00
N ALA A 73 4.28 11.01 6.26
CA ALA A 73 4.64 11.05 4.84
C ALA A 73 3.54 11.68 3.98
N GLY A 74 2.27 11.39 4.28
CA GLY A 74 1.12 12.02 3.64
C GLY A 74 1.08 13.53 3.86
N VAL A 75 1.36 13.97 5.09
CA VAL A 75 1.50 15.39 5.43
C VAL A 75 2.64 16.02 4.63
N ILE A 76 3.83 15.40 4.65
CA ILE A 76 5.01 15.89 3.93
C ILE A 76 4.74 16.05 2.42
N ARG A 77 4.04 15.11 1.78
CA ARG A 77 3.66 15.21 0.36
C ARG A 77 2.68 16.35 0.06
N GLY A 78 1.92 16.80 1.06
CA GLY A 78 0.97 17.90 0.96
C GLY A 78 1.54 19.28 1.29
N LEU A 79 2.79 19.35 1.76
CA LEU A 79 3.46 20.60 2.09
C LEU A 79 3.81 21.41 0.83
N GLY A 80 3.77 22.74 0.93
CA GLY A 80 4.21 23.64 -0.14
C GLY A 80 5.72 23.80 -0.16
N GLU A 81 6.28 24.33 -1.26
CA GLU A 81 7.74 24.55 -1.39
C GLU A 81 8.32 25.44 -0.27
N ASP A 82 7.52 26.36 0.28
CA ASP A 82 7.89 27.24 1.39
C ASP A 82 7.99 26.52 2.76
N ASP A 83 7.41 25.32 2.88
CA ASP A 83 7.42 24.50 4.11
C ASP A 83 8.64 23.56 4.18
N PHE A 84 9.59 23.73 3.26
CA PHE A 84 10.86 23.00 3.24
C PHE A 84 12.00 23.93 3.64
N THR A 85 12.88 23.40 4.48
CA THR A 85 14.16 24.04 4.82
C THR A 85 14.99 24.28 3.55
N LYS A 86 15.96 25.21 3.62
CA LYS A 86 16.93 25.44 2.53
C LYS A 86 17.74 24.19 2.13
N GLY A 87 17.75 23.15 2.96
CA GLY A 87 18.37 21.87 2.67
C GLY A 87 17.45 20.87 1.95
N GLY A 88 16.24 21.27 1.56
CA GLY A 88 15.25 20.42 0.89
C GLY A 88 14.49 19.47 1.80
N LYS A 89 14.69 19.56 3.12
CA LYS A 89 13.95 18.74 4.10
C LYS A 89 12.70 19.46 4.60
N PRO A 90 11.58 18.77 4.84
CA PRO A 90 10.35 19.40 5.34
C PRO A 90 10.55 19.95 6.75
N GLU A 91 9.99 21.13 7.06
CA GLU A 91 10.07 21.76 8.38
C GLU A 91 9.21 21.02 9.40
N VAL A 92 9.76 20.80 10.61
CA VAL A 92 9.07 20.04 11.67
C VAL A 92 7.84 20.80 12.17
N ASP A 93 7.94 22.13 12.26
CA ASP A 93 6.83 22.98 12.67
C ASP A 93 5.69 22.96 11.63
N ALA A 94 6.02 23.02 10.33
CA ALA A 94 5.02 22.90 9.25
C ALA A 94 4.29 21.55 9.27
N ILE A 95 5.02 20.46 9.52
CA ILE A 95 4.41 19.13 9.69
C ILE A 95 3.45 19.13 10.89
N ASN A 96 3.87 19.67 12.03
CA ASN A 96 3.07 19.69 13.25
C ASN A 96 1.84 20.61 13.17
N ASP A 97 1.91 21.68 12.38
CA ASP A 97 0.77 22.57 12.12
C ASP A 97 -0.33 21.90 11.30
N VAL A 98 0.06 20.99 10.39
CA VAL A 98 -0.87 20.22 9.56
C VAL A 98 -1.34 18.94 10.25
N LEU A 99 -0.54 18.37 11.15
CA LEU A 99 -0.96 17.18 11.90
C LEU A 99 -2.21 17.45 12.74
N PRO A 100 -3.12 16.46 12.83
CA PRO A 100 -4.32 16.62 13.65
C PRO A 100 -3.91 16.87 15.11
N LYS A 101 -4.44 17.92 15.75
CA LYS A 101 -4.05 18.36 17.11
C LYS A 101 -4.27 17.35 18.23
N VAL A 102 -4.87 16.20 17.94
CA VAL A 102 -5.04 15.07 18.85
C VAL A 102 -3.85 14.09 18.80
N ALA A 103 -2.98 14.22 17.81
CA ALA A 103 -1.78 13.41 17.67
C ALA A 103 -0.62 14.03 18.46
N GLU A 104 0.28 13.18 18.97
CA GLU A 104 1.54 13.66 19.52
C GLU A 104 2.34 14.40 18.44
N PRO A 105 3.00 15.52 18.78
CA PRO A 105 3.81 16.25 17.81
C PRO A 105 4.97 15.38 17.30
N VAL A 106 5.22 15.48 16.01
CA VAL A 106 6.33 14.87 15.30
C VAL A 106 7.63 15.53 15.76
N THR A 107 8.62 14.69 16.08
CA THR A 107 9.97 15.15 16.41
C THR A 107 10.82 15.24 15.15
N ALA A 108 11.92 16.01 15.21
CA ALA A 108 12.87 16.10 14.09
C ALA A 108 13.41 14.71 13.67
N ALA A 109 13.68 13.82 14.63
CA ALA A 109 14.15 12.47 14.37
C ALA A 109 13.11 11.61 13.63
N GLU A 110 11.84 11.71 14.00
CA GLU A 110 10.74 11.01 13.33
C GLU A 110 10.56 11.53 11.90
N ARG A 111 10.53 12.85 11.71
CA ARG A 111 10.53 13.49 10.39
C ARG A 111 11.69 13.02 9.52
N ASP A 112 12.90 13.01 10.07
CA ASP A 112 14.10 12.62 9.30
C ASP A 112 14.08 11.13 8.91
N ALA A 113 13.58 10.25 9.78
CA ALA A 113 13.42 8.82 9.47
C ALA A 113 12.37 8.58 8.37
N VAL A 114 11.23 9.27 8.44
CA VAL A 114 10.18 9.20 7.42
C VAL A 114 10.69 9.77 6.09
N TRP A 115 11.36 10.93 6.13
CA TRP A 115 11.93 11.57 4.94
C TRP A 115 12.97 10.68 4.25
N ALA A 116 13.89 10.08 5.02
CA ALA A 116 14.90 9.18 4.47
C ALA A 116 14.27 7.96 3.78
N LYS A 117 13.19 7.39 4.33
CA LYS A 117 12.43 6.32 3.68
C LYS A 117 11.77 6.80 2.38
N MET A 118 11.22 8.01 2.36
CA MET A 118 10.62 8.58 1.14
C MET A 118 11.65 8.82 0.03
N GLU A 119 12.86 9.24 0.38
CA GLU A 119 13.95 9.42 -0.57
C GLU A 119 14.45 8.09 -1.16
N ASP A 120 14.39 6.99 -0.39
CA ASP A 120 14.74 5.64 -0.85
C ASP A 120 13.67 5.04 -1.79
N GLU A 121 12.40 5.46 -1.61
CA GLU A 121 11.26 5.05 -2.45
C GLU A 121 11.11 5.83 -3.77
N ALA A 122 11.81 6.95 -3.98
CA ALA A 122 11.64 7.88 -5.11
C ALA A 122 12.53 7.56 -6.33
#